data_AF-A0A1Y4RY37-F1
#
_entry.id   AF-A0A1Y4RY37-F1
#
_cell.length_a   1.000
_cell.length_b   1.000
_cell.length_c   1.000
_cell.angle_alpha   90.00
_cell.angle_beta   90.00
_cell.angle_gamma   90.00
#
_symmetry.space_group_name_H-M   'P 1'
#
loop_
_entity.id
_entity.type
_entity.pdbx_description
1 polymer ?
#
loop_
_entity_poly.entity_id
_entity_poly.type
_entity_poly.pdbx_seq_one_letter_code
_entity_poly.pdbx_strand_id
1 'polypeptide(L)'
;MESTGKYWIPVYNVLENDCTIVLAHPKYVKAIRGKKTDKRDAKWIADLFKHDLVAGSFMPPADIRQLRDLMRYRFKLTCFMSSEKNRLQNCLTVSNI
;
A
#
# COMPACT_ATOMS: atom_id res chain seq x y z
N MET A 1 8.76 15.63 -1.07
CA MET A 1 7.56 14.87 -1.46
C MET A 1 7.55 13.58 -0.67
N GLU A 2 6.80 13.52 0.43
CA GLU A 2 6.48 12.24 1.02
C GLU A 2 5.60 11.47 0.02
N SER A 3 6.15 10.39 -0.50
CA SER A 3 5.52 9.57 -1.53
C SER A 3 4.45 8.69 -0.88
N THR A 4 3.30 9.28 -0.55
CA THR A 4 2.17 8.60 0.10
C THR A 4 1.40 7.70 -0.87
N GLY A 5 1.73 7.74 -2.16
CA GLY A 5 1.15 6.89 -3.18
C GLY A 5 1.64 5.44 -3.09
N LYS A 6 0.76 4.48 -3.36
CA LYS A 6 1.09 3.05 -3.44
C LYS A 6 1.76 2.72 -4.78
N TYR A 7 2.87 3.39 -5.11
CA TYR A 7 3.53 3.31 -6.43
C TYR A 7 4.11 1.94 -6.77
N TRP A 8 4.39 1.11 -5.77
CA TRP A 8 4.90 -0.24 -5.97
C TRP A 8 3.83 -1.21 -6.49
N ILE A 9 2.54 -0.93 -6.27
CA ILE A 9 1.43 -1.83 -6.69
C ILE A 9 1.33 -1.97 -8.21
N PRO A 10 1.26 -0.88 -9.01
CA PRO A 10 1.19 -1.03 -10.47
C PRO A 10 2.43 -1.71 -11.05
N VAL A 11 3.61 -1.42 -10.50
CA VAL A 11 4.87 -2.07 -10.91
C VAL A 11 4.81 -3.57 -10.60
N TYR A 12 4.34 -3.96 -9.42
CA TYR A 12 4.17 -5.36 -9.05
C TYR A 12 3.20 -6.08 -9.98
N ASN A 13 2.03 -5.48 -10.26
CA ASN A 13 1.00 -6.10 -11.10
C ASN A 13 1.44 -6.34 -12.55
N VAL A 14 2.27 -5.46 -13.12
CA VAL A 14 2.78 -5.63 -14.49
C VAL A 14 3.83 -6.74 -14.54
N LEU A 15 4.72 -6.78 -13.54
CA LEU A 15 5.87 -7.67 -13.53
C LEU A 15 5.57 -9.08 -12.97
N GLU A 16 4.43 -9.28 -12.31
CA GLU A 16 4.06 -10.54 -11.62
C GLU A 16 4.07 -11.77 -12.55
N ASN A 17 3.74 -11.59 -13.83
CA ASN A 17 3.71 -12.69 -14.80
C ASN A 17 5.10 -13.03 -15.38
N ASP A 18 6.02 -12.06 -15.37
CA ASP A 18 7.30 -12.17 -16.07
C ASP A 18 8.47 -12.49 -15.13
N CYS A 19 8.37 -12.13 -13.83
CA CYS A 19 9.44 -12.36 -12.87
C CYS A 19 8.96 -12.63 -11.44
N THR A 20 9.80 -13.34 -10.68
CA THR A 20 9.58 -13.56 -9.25
C THR A 20 9.90 -12.28 -8.47
N ILE A 21 8.87 -11.58 -8.02
CA ILE A 21 9.02 -10.33 -7.26
C ILE A 21 8.91 -10.62 -5.77
N VAL A 22 9.92 -10.20 -5.01
CA VAL A 22 9.90 -10.25 -3.55
C VAL A 22 9.66 -8.86 -2.99
N LEU A 23 8.55 -8.69 -2.28
CA LEU A 23 8.24 -7.45 -1.60
C LEU A 23 8.95 -7.41 -0.25
N ALA A 24 9.86 -6.47 -0.06
CA ALA A 24 10.61 -6.33 1.18
C ALA A 24 10.04 -5.22 2.08
N HIS A 25 9.96 -5.48 3.40
CA HIS A 25 9.47 -4.46 4.33
C HIS A 25 10.57 -3.41 4.61
N PRO A 26 10.30 -2.11 4.41
CA PRO A 26 11.32 -1.06 4.41
C PRO A 26 12.07 -0.91 5.75
N LYS A 27 11.48 -1.35 6.86
CA LYS A 27 12.15 -1.41 8.18
C LYS A 27 13.42 -2.27 8.17
N TYR A 28 13.42 -3.39 7.45
CA TYR A 28 14.56 -4.32 7.41
C TYR A 28 15.56 -3.96 6.32
N VAL A 29 15.14 -3.17 5.33
CA VAL A 29 15.95 -2.78 4.18
C VAL A 29 16.56 -1.38 4.36
N LYS A 30 16.26 -0.70 5.47
CA LYS A 30 16.70 0.67 5.73
C LYS A 30 18.23 0.73 5.76
N ALA A 31 18.80 1.45 4.81
CA ALA A 31 20.24 1.67 4.75
C ALA A 31 20.75 2.43 6.00
N ILE A 32 22.03 2.21 6.31
CA ILE A 32 22.77 2.89 7.38
C ILE A 32 22.68 4.42 7.20
N ARG A 33 22.43 5.15 8.29
CA ARG A 33 22.25 6.63 8.29
C ARG A 33 23.44 7.33 7.59
N GLY A 34 23.17 8.09 6.52
CA GLY A 34 24.17 8.83 5.74
C GLY A 34 23.62 9.45 4.43
N LYS A 35 24.49 9.88 3.51
CA LYS A 35 24.14 10.44 2.17
C LYS A 35 23.40 9.41 1.31
N LYS A 36 22.07 9.42 1.42
CA LYS A 36 21.13 8.63 0.62
C LYS A 36 21.11 9.13 -0.83
N THR A 37 21.33 8.23 -1.78
CA THR A 37 21.15 8.48 -3.23
C THR A 37 20.48 7.26 -3.82
N ASP A 38 19.50 7.45 -4.71
CA ASP A 38 18.66 6.33 -5.22
C ASP A 38 19.50 5.22 -5.86
N LYS A 39 20.62 5.57 -6.52
CA LYS A 39 21.56 4.60 -7.10
C LYS A 39 22.26 3.73 -6.05
N ARG A 40 22.66 4.30 -4.91
CA ARG A 40 23.32 3.57 -3.83
C ARG A 40 22.34 2.70 -3.07
N ASP A 41 21.12 3.20 -2.88
CA ASP A 41 20.04 2.46 -2.25
C ASP A 41 19.64 1.24 -3.10
N ALA A 42 19.47 1.40 -4.41
CA ALA A 42 19.16 0.28 -5.30
C ALA A 42 20.23 -0.82 -5.23
N LYS A 43 21.52 -0.45 -5.22
CA LYS A 43 22.62 -1.40 -5.07
C LYS A 43 22.60 -2.11 -3.72
N TRP A 44 22.37 -1.36 -2.63
CA TRP A 44 22.25 -1.91 -1.28
C TRP A 44 21.11 -2.92 -1.16
N ILE A 45 19.94 -2.61 -1.71
CA ILE A 45 18.78 -3.52 -1.74
C ILE A 45 19.11 -4.79 -2.52
N ALA A 46 19.77 -4.66 -3.68
CA ALA A 46 20.15 -5.81 -4.50
C ALA A 46 21.17 -6.72 -3.78
N ASP A 47 22.14 -6.14 -3.09
CA ASP A 47 23.14 -6.91 -2.34
C ASP A 47 22.51 -7.60 -1.12
N LEU A 48 21.59 -6.93 -0.41
CA LEU A 48 20.81 -7.56 0.66
C LEU A 48 19.95 -8.74 0.16
N PHE A 49 19.34 -8.58 -1.02
CA PHE A 49 18.52 -9.64 -1.62
C PHE A 49 19.35 -10.86 -2.00
N LYS A 50 20.56 -10.68 -2.56
CA LYS A 50 21.47 -11.78 -2.92
C LYS A 50 21.92 -12.63 -1.73
N HIS A 51 21.97 -12.05 -0.55
CA HIS A 51 22.40 -12.74 0.67
C HIS A 51 21.24 -13.38 1.45
N ASP A 52 20.03 -13.40 0.88
CA ASP A 52 18.79 -13.88 1.55
C ASP A 52 18.54 -13.23 2.92
N LEU A 53 19.10 -12.04 3.15
CA LEU A 53 18.96 -11.28 4.40
C LEU A 53 17.61 -10.57 4.49
N VAL A 54 16.77 -10.68 3.46
CA VAL A 54 15.50 -9.99 3.34
C VAL A 54 14.37 -11.00 3.32
N ALA A 55 13.64 -11.08 4.43
CA ALA A 55 12.40 -11.84 4.46
C ALA A 55 11.36 -11.18 3.54
N GLY A 56 10.96 -11.91 2.50
CA GLY A 56 9.84 -11.53 1.64
C GLY A 56 8.56 -11.37 2.45
N SER A 57 7.88 -10.24 2.28
CA SER A 57 6.54 -10.04 2.80
C SER A 57 5.56 -10.88 1.99
N PHE A 58 4.65 -11.56 2.68
CA PHE A 58 3.63 -12.35 2.02
C PHE A 58 2.71 -11.45 1.17
N MET A 59 2.61 -11.77 -0.11
CA MET A 59 1.69 -11.14 -1.04
C MET A 59 0.64 -12.17 -1.46
N PRO A 60 -0.67 -11.91 -1.24
CA PRO A 60 -1.69 -12.86 -1.65
C PRO A 60 -1.86 -12.89 -3.17
N PRO A 61 -2.37 -14.01 -3.73
CA PRO A 61 -2.70 -14.14 -5.15
C PRO A 61 -3.58 -13.01 -5.68
N ALA A 62 -3.50 -12.74 -6.98
CA ALA A 62 -4.22 -11.65 -7.65
C ALA A 62 -5.72 -11.64 -7.34
N ASP A 63 -6.39 -12.79 -7.37
CA ASP A 63 -7.84 -12.91 -7.12
C ASP A 63 -8.21 -12.45 -5.71
N ILE A 64 -7.42 -12.85 -4.72
CA ILE A 64 -7.63 -12.45 -3.31
C ILE A 64 -7.37 -10.95 -3.15
N ARG A 65 -6.36 -10.39 -3.86
CA ARG A 65 -6.09 -8.94 -3.82
C ARG A 65 -7.24 -8.13 -4.38
N GLN A 66 -7.77 -8.53 -5.54
CA GLN A 66 -8.93 -7.88 -6.16
C GLN A 66 -10.15 -7.94 -5.23
N LEU A 67 -10.44 -9.11 -4.66
CA LEU A 67 -11.53 -9.27 -3.70
C LEU A 67 -11.36 -8.36 -2.47
N ARG A 68 -10.15 -8.27 -1.92
CA ARG A 68 -9.85 -7.40 -0.78
C ARG A 68 -10.05 -5.93 -1.11
N ASP A 69 -9.68 -5.50 -2.31
CA ASP A 69 -9.86 -4.11 -2.72
C ASP A 69 -11.34 -3.77 -2.96
N LEU A 70 -12.12 -4.69 -3.54
CA LEU A 70 -13.58 -4.55 -3.62
C LEU A 70 -14.22 -4.44 -2.23
N MET A 71 -13.82 -5.31 -1.30
CA MET A 71 -14.36 -5.30 0.07
C MET A 71 -13.98 -4.03 0.83
N ARG A 72 -12.75 -3.53 0.66
CA ARG A 72 -12.32 -2.24 1.21
C ARG A 72 -13.14 -1.08 0.65
N TYR A 73 -13.41 -1.09 -0.66
CA TYR A 73 -14.22 -0.07 -1.29
C TYR A 73 -15.67 -0.10 -0.79
N ARG A 74 -16.28 -1.28 -0.72
CA ARG A 74 -17.61 -1.48 -0.13
C ARG A 74 -17.66 -0.94 1.30
N PHE A 75 -16.68 -1.28 2.14
CA PHE A 75 -16.62 -0.79 3.51
C PHE A 75 -16.57 0.75 3.57
N LYS A 76 -15.74 1.38 2.72
CA LYS A 76 -15.68 2.84 2.61
C LYS A 76 -17.03 3.44 2.24
N LEU A 77 -17.73 2.87 1.26
CA LEU A 77 -19.07 3.34 0.87
C LEU A 77 -20.09 3.22 1.99
N THR A 78 -20.08 2.10 2.73
CA THR A 78 -20.95 1.92 3.90
C THR A 78 -20.69 2.98 4.97
N CYS A 79 -19.42 3.26 5.27
CA CYS A 79 -19.06 4.33 6.21
C CYS A 79 -19.55 5.69 5.72
N PHE A 80 -19.36 6.01 4.42
CA PHE A 80 -19.87 7.25 3.86
C PHE A 80 -21.39 7.37 3.94
N MET A 81 -22.13 6.30 3.64
CA MET A 81 -23.59 6.31 3.80
C MET A 81 -23.99 6.64 5.25
N SER A 82 -23.31 6.05 6.24
CA SER A 82 -23.58 6.37 7.65
C SER A 82 -23.24 7.82 7.99
N SER A 83 -22.11 8.34 7.50
CA SER A 83 -21.72 9.73 7.71
C SER A 83 -22.71 10.71 7.07
N GLU A 84 -23.17 10.44 5.85
CA GLU A 84 -24.15 11.30 5.17
C GLU A 84 -25.52 11.28 5.85
N LYS A 85 -25.96 10.14 6.38
CA LYS A 85 -27.18 10.08 7.23
C LYS A 85 -27.07 10.97 8.46
N ASN A 86 -25.93 10.92 9.16
CA ASN A 86 -25.69 11.76 10.33
C ASN A 86 -25.65 13.25 9.96
N ARG A 87 -25.05 13.60 8.82
CA ARG A 87 -25.03 14.98 8.32
C ARG A 87 -26.44 15.48 7.99
N LEU A 88 -27.26 14.67 7.33
CA LEU A 88 -28.66 15.00 7.05
C LEU A 88 -29.45 15.22 8.35
N GLN A 89 -29.34 14.31 9.31
CA GLN A 89 -30.01 14.43 10.61
C GLN A 89 -29.60 15.72 11.34
N ASN A 90 -28.30 16.03 11.35
CA ASN A 90 -27.80 17.26 11.95
C ASN A 90 -28.35 18.50 11.23
N CYS A 91 -28.40 18.51 9.89
CA CYS A 91 -28.98 19.62 9.13
C CYS A 91 -30.45 19.85 9.49
N LEU A 92 -31.26 18.79 9.53
CA LEU A 92 -32.68 18.89 9.91
C LEU A 92 -32.86 19.41 11.34
N THR A 93 -32.06 18.89 12.27
CA THR A 93 -32.07 19.32 13.68
C THR A 93 -31.71 20.80 13.82
N VAL A 94 -30.70 21.27 13.10
CA VAL A 94 -30.30 22.70 13.10
C VAL A 94 -31.36 23.58 12.44
N SER A 95 -32.06 23.08 11.42
CA SER A 95 -33.12 23.80 10.73
C SER A 95 -34.47 23.80 11.46
N ASN A 96 -34.60 23.14 12.63
CA ASN A 96 -35.87 22.99 13.37
C ASN A 96 -37.02 22.41 12.50
N ILE A 97 -36.70 21.50 11.58
CA ILE A 97 -37.68 20.72 10.79
C ILE A 97 -37.72 19.29 11.33
#